data_AF-A0A4P6VT93-F1
#
_entry.id   AF-A0A4P6VT93-F1
#
_cell.length_a   1.000
_cell.length_b   1.000
_cell.length_c   1.000
_cell.angle_alpha   90.00
_cell.angle_beta   90.00
_cell.angle_gamma   90.00
#
_symmetry.space_group_name_H-M   'P 1'
#
loop_
_entity.id
_entity.type
_entity.pdbx_description
1 polymer ?
#
loop_
_entity_poly.entity_id
_entity_poly.type
_entity_poly.pdbx_seq_one_letter_code
_entity_poly.pdbx_strand_id
1 'polypeptide(L)' 'MALMTVEQVAEFLGVQAIRVERLARENLLVPAEKDTAGKPLFNADDVKRYKTLAERLGGL' A
#
# COMPACT_ATOMS: atom_id res chain seq x y z
N MET A 1 -12.25 9.41 -3.26
CA MET A 1 -10.89 8.85 -3.06
C MET A 1 -10.67 8.75 -1.58
N ALA A 2 -10.46 7.54 -1.05
CA ALA A 2 -10.20 7.31 0.36
C ALA A 2 -8.71 7.02 0.53
N LEU A 3 -8.04 7.80 1.37
CA LEU A 3 -6.64 7.55 1.73
C LEU A 3 -6.60 6.51 2.87
N MET A 4 -5.63 5.62 2.80
CA MET A 4 -5.37 4.57 3.75
C MET A 4 -3.96 4.73 4.32
N THR A 5 -3.84 4.52 5.63
CA THR A 5 -2.52 4.48 6.28
C THR A 5 -1.81 3.17 5.97
N VAL A 6 -0.51 3.12 6.23
CA VAL A 6 0.31 1.90 6.12
C VAL A 6 -0.35 0.71 6.83
N GLU A 7 -0.92 0.92 8.01
CA GLU A 7 -1.56 -0.13 8.82
C GLU A 7 -2.82 -0.67 8.15
N GLN A 8 -3.67 0.22 7.65
CA GLN A 8 -4.89 -0.17 6.95
C GLN A 8 -4.58 -0.90 5.63
N VAL A 9 -3.53 -0.47 4.91
CA VAL A 9 -3.06 -1.16 3.70
C VAL A 9 -2.50 -2.53 4.03
N ALA A 10 -1.73 -2.64 5.11
CA ALA A 10 -1.17 -3.90 5.58
C ALA A 10 -2.28 -4.91 5.89
N GLU A 11 -3.31 -4.49 6.61
CA GLU A 11 -4.49 -5.30 6.91
C GLU A 11 -5.26 -5.69 5.64
N PHE A 12 -5.46 -4.77 4.70
CA PHE A 12 -6.17 -5.03 3.45
C PHE A 12 -5.43 -6.03 2.53
N LEU A 13 -4.11 -5.90 2.44
CA LEU A 13 -3.25 -6.79 1.66
C LEU A 13 -2.92 -8.09 2.42
N GLY A 14 -3.23 -8.18 3.72
CA GLY A 14 -2.86 -9.33 4.56
C GLY A 14 -1.36 -9.47 4.78
N VAL A 15 -0.61 -8.36 4.73
CA VAL A 15 0.85 -8.33 4.91
C VAL A 15 1.22 -7.49 6.14
N GLN A 16 2.48 -7.53 6.54
CA GLN A 16 2.96 -6.68 7.63
C GLN A 16 3.15 -5.22 7.18
N ALA A 17 2.95 -4.26 8.09
CA ALA A 17 3.16 -2.83 7.82
C ALA A 17 4.56 -2.53 7.27
N ILE A 18 5.60 -3.21 7.77
CA ILE A 18 6.98 -3.08 7.26
C ILE A 18 7.10 -3.48 5.78
N ARG A 19 6.29 -4.44 5.30
CA ARG A 19 6.27 -4.83 3.89
C ARG A 19 5.64 -3.73 3.05
N VAL A 20 4.58 -3.08 3.52
CA VAL A 20 3.98 -1.91 2.86
C VAL A 20 4.96 -0.74 2.76
N GLU A 21 5.73 -0.47 3.81
CA GLU A 21 6.78 0.55 3.76
C GLU A 21 7.87 0.22 2.75
N ARG A 22 8.26 -1.07 2.64
CA ARG A 22 9.17 -1.52 1.58
C ARG A 22 8.57 -1.34 0.20
N LEU A 23 7.30 -1.69 0.00
CA LEU A 23 6.62 -1.49 -1.28
C LEU A 23 6.65 -0.03 -1.71
N ALA A 24 6.49 0.91 -0.78
CA ALA A 24 6.64 2.34 -1.08
C ALA A 24 8.10 2.75 -1.36
N ARG A 25 9.07 2.21 -0.63
CA ARG A 25 10.50 2.48 -0.88
C ARG A 25 11.00 1.91 -2.21
N GLU A 26 10.48 0.76 -2.61
CA GLU A 26 10.82 0.06 -3.85
C GLU A 26 9.96 0.53 -5.05
N ASN A 27 9.13 1.57 -4.87
CA ASN A 27 8.19 2.09 -5.87
C ASN A 27 7.18 1.05 -6.42
N LEU A 28 6.95 -0.04 -5.68
CA LEU A 28 5.95 -1.05 -6.01
C LEU A 28 4.52 -0.59 -5.67
N LEU A 29 4.38 0.20 -4.60
CA LEU A 29 3.12 0.83 -4.21
C LEU A 29 3.34 2.33 -4.04
N VAL A 30 2.77 3.13 -4.94
CA VAL A 30 3.00 4.57 -4.97
C VAL A 30 2.13 5.25 -3.89
N PRO A 31 2.73 5.97 -2.93
CA PRO A 31 1.96 6.76 -1.99
C PRO A 31 1.34 7.96 -2.70
N ALA A 32 0.07 8.23 -2.42
CA ALA A 32 -0.64 9.37 -2.97
C ALA A 32 -0.25 10.66 -2.23
N GLU A 33 -0.15 10.58 -0.90
CA GLU A 33 0.22 11.69 -0.03
C GLU A 33 1.10 11.21 1.12
N LYS A 34 1.54 12.15 1.97
CA LYS A 34 2.17 11.84 3.26
C LYS A 34 1.33 12.47 4.35
N ASP A 35 1.15 11.73 5.44
CA ASP A 35 0.49 12.24 6.64
C ASP A 35 1.39 13.27 7.36
N THR A 36 0.81 13.97 8.33
CA THR A 36 1.44 14.91 9.25
C THR A 36 2.68 14.35 9.97
N ALA A 37 2.73 13.03 10.19
CA ALA A 37 3.89 12.33 10.75
C ALA A 37 4.97 11.96 9.71
N GLY A 38 4.81 12.35 8.44
CA GLY A 38 5.70 12.01 7.34
C GLY A 38 5.54 10.58 6.80
N LYS A 39 4.56 9.82 7.29
CA LYS A 39 4.26 8.45 6.83
C LYS A 39 3.52 8.49 5.49
N PRO A 40 3.81 7.57 4.55
CA PRO A 40 3.09 7.48 3.29
C PRO A 40 1.61 7.12 3.50
N LEU A 41 0.74 7.84 2.81
CA LEU A 41 -0.69 7.57 2.67
C LEU A 41 -0.94 7.02 1.26
N PHE A 42 -1.74 5.97 1.18
CA PHE A 42 -2.02 5.28 -0.07
C PHE A 42 -3.47 5.46 -0.46
N ASN A 43 -3.73 5.59 -1.75
CA ASN A 43 -5.11 5.59 -2.21
C ASN A 43 -5.67 4.17 -2.16
N ALA A 44 -6.85 3.99 -1.56
CA ALA A 44 -7.52 2.70 -1.49
C ALA A 44 -7.70 2.05 -2.88
N ASP A 45 -7.93 2.86 -3.91
CA ASP A 45 -8.08 2.38 -5.29
C ASP A 45 -6.76 1.81 -5.84
N ASP A 46 -5.63 2.42 -5.53
CA ASP A 46 -4.31 1.96 -5.96
C ASP A 46 -3.88 0.71 -5.20
N VAL A 47 -4.20 0.62 -3.92
CA VAL A 47 -3.98 -0.59 -3.10
C VAL A 47 -4.78 -1.78 -3.63
N LYS A 48 -6.05 -1.57 -4.01
CA LYS A 48 -6.88 -2.59 -4.66
C LYS A 48 -6.29 -3.04 -5.98
N ARG A 49 -5.86 -2.10 -6.83
CA ARG A 49 -5.20 -2.41 -8.11
C ARG A 49 -3.92 -3.21 -7.88
N TYR A 50 -3.12 -2.81 -6.90
CA TYR A 50 -1.90 -3.51 -6.53
C TYR A 50 -2.18 -4.95 -6.12
N LYS A 51 -3.19 -5.19 -5.26
CA LYS A 51 -3.62 -6.53 -4.86
C LYS A 51 -3.95 -7.40 -6.07
N THR A 52 -4.79 -6.90 -6.98
CA THR A 52 -5.17 -7.63 -8.19
C THR A 52 -3.98 -7.90 -9.11
N LEU A 53 -3.04 -6.95 -9.22
CA LEU A 53 -1.80 -7.15 -9.98
C LEU A 53 -0.91 -8.22 -9.34
N ALA A 54 -0.72 -8.17 -8.02
CA ALA A 54 0.09 -9.13 -7.29
C ALA A 54 -0.50 -10.55 -7.37
N GLU A 55 -1.82 -10.71 -7.22
CA GLU A 55 -2.52 -11.98 -7.43
C GLU A 55 -2.31 -12.53 -8.85
N ARG A 56 -2.28 -11.66 -9.88
CA ARG A 56 -2.00 -12.06 -11.26
C ARG A 56 -0.54 -12.46 -11.51
N LEU A 57 0.40 -11.91 -10.75
CA LEU A 57 1.83 -12.17 -10.88
C LEU A 57 2.30 -13.40 -10.08
N GLY A 58 1.39 -14.09 -9.38
CA GLY A 58 1.69 -15.31 -8.61
C GLY A 58 1.48 -15.19 -7.10
N GLY A 59 0.89 -14.10 -6.60
CA GLY A 59 0.57 -13.88 -5.19
C GLY A 59 1.50 -12.90 -4.47
N LEU A 60 1.08 -12.52 -3.25
CA LEU A 60 1.78 -11.62 -2.30
C LEU A 60 2.63 -12.40 -1.28
#